data_AF-A0A831VTC5-F1
#
_entry.id   AF-A0A831VTC5-F1
#
_cell.length_a   1.000
_cell.length_b   1.000
_cell.length_c   1.000
_cell.angle_alpha   90.00
_cell.angle_beta   90.00
_cell.angle_gamma   90.00
#
_symmetry.space_group_name_H-M   'P 1'
#
loop_
_entity.id
_entity.type
_entity.pdbx_description
1 polymer ?
#
loop_
_entity_poly.entity_id
_entity_poly.type
_entity_poly.pdbx_seq_one_letter_code
_entity_poly.pdbx_strand_id
1 'polypeptide(L)'
;MANGKKINTLDLIQQMTKKNKETMNAVENLKRERSKSVDASATKQHFGPESVRKEVRTPKAIDSGGSEWGRPKKPKQDTLKQLKEVLNTDAFRDGKATFTLSLSSDCLDRYEKMATGISYKLGTKTSRNDLIRKVLENFIHGTYEKTIKEIDLK
;
A
#
# COMPACT_ATOMS: atom_id res chain seq x y z
N MET A 1 -8.09 41.30 -28.89
CA MET A 1 -8.35 39.98 -29.52
C MET A 1 -7.13 39.11 -29.29
N ALA A 2 -7.29 37.91 -28.74
CA ALA A 2 -6.16 37.04 -28.42
C ALA A 2 -5.82 36.13 -29.61
N ASN A 3 -4.69 36.39 -30.27
CA ASN A 3 -4.25 35.57 -31.40
C ASN A 3 -3.80 34.18 -30.91
N GLY A 4 -4.61 33.16 -31.20
CA GLY A 4 -4.25 31.76 -30.99
C GLY A 4 -3.03 31.39 -31.82
N LYS A 5 -1.86 31.27 -31.18
CA LYS A 5 -0.63 30.85 -31.84
C LYS A 5 -0.81 29.42 -32.37
N LYS A 6 -0.77 29.25 -33.70
CA LYS A 6 -0.68 27.92 -34.32
C LYS A 6 0.63 27.28 -33.88
N ILE A 7 0.54 26.26 -33.01
CA ILE A 7 1.72 25.52 -32.54
C ILE A 7 2.19 24.63 -33.68
N ASN A 8 3.38 24.91 -34.21
CA ASN A 8 4.02 24.06 -35.20
C ASN A 8 4.45 22.74 -34.52
N THR A 9 4.22 21.60 -35.18
CA THR A 9 4.64 20.28 -34.66
C THR A 9 6.16 20.21 -34.47
N LEU A 10 6.92 20.92 -35.30
CA LEU A 10 8.37 21.03 -35.21
C LEU A 10 8.81 21.80 -33.96
N ASP A 11 8.13 22.91 -33.62
CA ASP A 11 8.37 23.67 -32.37
C ASP A 11 8.04 22.83 -31.13
N LEU A 12 6.98 22.03 -31.18
CA LEU A 12 6.59 21.14 -30.08
C LEU A 12 7.66 20.06 -29.83
N ILE A 13 8.19 19.45 -30.90
CA ILE A 13 9.29 18.46 -30.80
C ILE A 13 10.56 19.12 -30.23
N GLN A 14 10.92 20.32 -30.70
CA GLN A 14 12.05 21.08 -30.16
C GLN A 14 11.86 21.43 -28.67
N GLN A 15 10.65 21.85 -28.27
CA GLN A 15 10.33 22.15 -26.87
C GLN A 15 10.43 20.91 -25.98
N MET A 16 9.95 19.75 -26.44
CA MET A 16 10.06 18.48 -25.71
C MET A 16 11.51 18.00 -25.62
N THR A 17 12.30 18.15 -26.69
CA THR A 17 13.73 17.81 -26.70
C THR A 17 14.52 18.70 -25.73
N LYS A 18 14.22 20.01 -25.70
CA LYS A 18 14.82 20.96 -24.77
C LYS A 18 14.47 20.62 -23.31
N LYS A 19 13.19 20.35 -23.02
CA LYS A 19 12.74 19.91 -21.68
C LYS A 19 13.43 18.62 -21.23
N ASN A 20 13.59 17.63 -22.12
CA ASN A 20 14.30 16.39 -21.80
C ASN A 20 15.79 16.63 -21.53
N LYS A 21 16.43 17.59 -22.20
CA LYS A 21 17.82 17.98 -21.89
C LYS A 21 17.93 18.70 -20.54
N GLU A 22 16.98 19.56 -20.22
CA GLU A 22 16.89 20.25 -18.92
C GLU A 22 16.68 19.27 -17.76
N THR A 23 15.80 18.27 -17.90
CA THR A 23 15.58 17.25 -16.86
C THR A 23 16.78 16.33 -16.68
N MET A 24 17.47 15.94 -17.75
CA MET A 24 18.73 15.18 -17.65
C MET A 24 19.83 15.97 -16.93
N ASN A 25 19.98 17.27 -17.23
CA ASN A 25 20.91 18.15 -16.53
C ASN A 25 20.56 18.31 -15.04
N ALA A 26 19.27 18.38 -14.69
CA ALA A 26 18.84 18.41 -13.29
C ALA A 26 19.20 17.11 -12.54
N VAL A 27 19.05 15.95 -13.18
CA VAL A 27 19.47 14.65 -12.61
C VAL A 27 20.99 14.55 -12.46
N GLU A 28 21.77 15.04 -13.44
CA GLU A 28 23.23 15.18 -13.33
C GLU A 28 23.62 16.05 -12.13
N ASN A 29 22.99 17.22 -11.95
CA ASN A 29 23.30 18.12 -10.84
C ASN A 29 22.95 17.49 -9.48
N LEU A 30 21.78 16.84 -9.35
CA LEU A 30 21.41 16.10 -8.13
C LEU A 30 22.38 14.95 -7.80
N LYS A 31 22.94 14.28 -8.81
CA LYS A 31 24.02 13.29 -8.61
C LYS A 31 25.30 13.96 -8.11
N ARG A 32 25.69 15.09 -8.71
CA ARG A 32 26.90 15.85 -8.33
C ARG A 32 26.81 16.44 -6.93
N GLU A 33 25.64 16.94 -6.52
CA GLU A 33 25.36 17.41 -5.16
C GLU A 33 25.52 16.28 -4.14
N ARG A 34 24.94 15.11 -4.40
CA ARG A 34 25.11 13.91 -3.57
C ARG A 34 26.57 13.44 -3.46
N SER A 35 27.41 13.68 -4.47
CA SER A 35 28.84 13.34 -4.43
C SER A 35 29.73 14.45 -3.85
N LYS A 36 29.27 15.70 -3.79
CA LYS A 36 30.07 16.84 -3.28
C LYS A 36 29.93 17.06 -1.77
N SER A 37 28.99 16.41 -1.10
CA SER A 37 28.79 16.56 0.35
C SER A 37 29.62 15.57 1.19
N VAL A 38 30.73 15.05 0.67
CA VAL A 38 31.60 14.11 1.39
C VAL A 38 33.06 14.50 1.21
N ASP A 39 33.48 15.52 1.96
CA ASP A 39 34.86 15.63 2.44
C ASP A 39 34.86 15.59 3.97
N ALA A 40 35.57 14.57 4.47
CA ALA A 40 35.96 14.24 5.83
C ALA A 40 35.52 15.12 7.03
N SER A 41 34.52 14.67 7.79
CA SER A 41 34.64 14.34 9.23
C SER A 41 33.32 13.75 9.77
N ALA A 42 33.39 12.71 10.61
CA ALA A 42 32.28 12.05 11.33
C ALA A 42 30.95 11.91 10.55
N THR A 43 30.59 10.73 10.05
CA THR A 43 30.13 9.65 10.94
C THR A 43 30.10 8.34 10.16
N LYS A 44 30.63 7.25 10.73
CA LYS A 44 30.49 5.91 10.15
C LYS A 44 29.00 5.56 10.09
N GLN A 45 28.46 5.35 8.90
CA GLN A 45 27.11 4.79 8.74
C GLN A 45 27.13 3.34 9.24
N HIS A 46 26.79 3.16 10.52
CA HIS A 46 26.54 1.84 11.08
C HIS A 46 25.25 1.30 10.47
N PHE A 47 25.39 0.42 9.48
CA PHE A 47 24.38 -0.60 9.21
C PHE A 47 24.31 -1.52 10.44
N GLY A 48 23.43 -1.18 11.37
CA GLY A 48 23.15 -1.95 12.58
C GLY A 48 21.68 -1.76 12.98
N PRO A 49 20.98 -2.81 13.43
CA PRO A 49 19.58 -2.69 13.82
C PRO A 49 19.45 -1.94 15.15
N GLU A 50 18.93 -0.71 15.14
CA GLU A 50 18.67 0.05 16.36
C GLU A 50 17.57 -0.62 17.20
N SER A 51 18.01 -1.26 18.29
CA SER A 51 17.17 -1.79 19.35
C SER A 51 16.66 -0.67 20.24
N VAL A 52 15.48 -0.14 19.94
CA VAL A 52 14.83 0.89 20.77
C VAL A 52 14.30 0.25 22.06
N ARG A 53 14.98 0.54 23.17
CA ARG A 53 14.54 0.15 24.53
C ARG A 53 13.23 0.87 24.89
N LYS A 54 12.32 0.14 25.55
CA LYS A 54 11.11 0.74 26.15
C LYS A 54 11.48 1.45 27.44
N GLU A 55 11.21 2.74 27.55
CA GLU A 55 11.11 3.39 28.85
C GLU A 55 9.71 3.23 29.44
N VAL A 56 9.65 2.92 30.73
CA VAL A 56 8.44 2.76 31.52
C VAL A 56 8.41 3.87 32.56
N ARG A 57 7.33 4.67 32.59
CA ARG A 57 6.91 5.47 33.75
C ARG A 57 5.43 5.87 33.63
N THR A 58 4.67 5.52 34.65
CA THR A 58 3.29 5.90 35.01
C THR A 58 3.27 5.97 36.55
N PRO A 59 2.41 6.79 37.24
CA PRO A 59 0.99 6.43 37.38
C PRO A 59 -0.06 7.54 37.67
N LYS A 60 -1.35 7.20 37.40
CA LYS A 60 -2.62 7.68 38.03
C LYS A 60 -2.99 9.19 37.88
N ALA A 61 -4.25 9.65 37.91
CA ALA A 61 -5.60 9.06 38.18
C ALA A 61 -6.67 9.81 37.31
N ILE A 62 -7.99 9.53 37.24
CA ILE A 62 -8.89 8.47 37.80
C ILE A 62 -10.09 8.25 36.83
N ASP A 63 -11.07 7.41 37.20
CA ASP A 63 -12.20 6.92 36.40
C ASP A 63 -13.41 7.87 36.15
N SER A 64 -14.21 7.57 35.12
CA SER A 64 -15.67 7.34 35.26
C SER A 64 -16.36 6.85 33.96
N GLY A 65 -17.37 5.98 34.11
CA GLY A 65 -18.39 5.67 33.09
C GLY A 65 -18.10 4.48 32.15
N GLY A 66 -18.72 3.33 32.41
CA GLY A 66 -18.53 2.10 31.63
C GLY A 66 -19.51 1.88 30.48
N SER A 67 -19.11 1.06 29.51
CA SER A 67 -20.02 0.16 28.80
C SER A 67 -19.26 -1.08 28.33
N GLU A 68 -19.92 -2.23 28.38
CA GLU A 68 -19.31 -3.55 28.48
C GLU A 68 -19.40 -4.31 27.16
N TRP A 69 -18.29 -4.43 26.43
CA TRP A 69 -18.14 -5.41 25.33
C TRP A 69 -16.78 -6.09 25.41
N GLY A 70 -16.73 -7.18 26.17
CA GLY A 70 -15.53 -7.97 26.37
C GLY A 70 -15.09 -8.74 25.12
N ARG A 71 -13.95 -8.33 24.53
CA ARG A 71 -13.03 -9.25 23.84
C ARG A 71 -11.59 -8.92 24.22
N PRO A 72 -10.72 -9.91 24.47
CA PRO A 72 -9.32 -9.63 24.79
C PRO A 72 -8.63 -8.95 23.60
N LYS A 73 -8.00 -7.79 23.85
CA LYS A 73 -7.16 -7.11 22.87
C LYS A 73 -5.91 -7.95 22.60
N LYS A 74 -6.02 -8.92 21.69
CA LYS A 74 -4.85 -9.65 21.17
C LYS A 74 -3.83 -8.66 20.58
N PRO A 75 -2.53 -8.91 20.72
CA PRO A 75 -1.50 -7.97 20.27
C PRO A 75 -1.53 -7.81 18.74
N LYS A 76 -1.21 -6.60 18.25
CA LYS A 76 -1.16 -6.21 16.82
C LYS A 76 -0.29 -7.11 15.91
N GLN A 77 0.46 -8.04 16.49
CA GLN A 77 1.27 -9.02 15.78
C GLN A 77 0.42 -10.18 15.22
N ASP A 78 -0.75 -10.47 15.81
CA ASP A 78 -1.66 -11.55 15.38
C ASP A 78 -2.34 -11.21 14.04
N THR A 79 -2.84 -9.96 13.89
CA THR A 79 -3.50 -9.52 12.65
C THR A 79 -2.58 -9.48 11.43
N LEU A 80 -1.29 -9.17 11.61
CA LEU A 80 -0.31 -9.24 10.50
C LEU A 80 0.04 -10.67 10.11
N LYS A 81 0.01 -11.63 11.05
CA LYS A 81 0.19 -13.06 10.75
C LYS A 81 -1.01 -13.61 9.99
N GLN A 82 -2.22 -13.37 10.49
CA GLN A 82 -3.48 -13.76 9.83
C GLN A 82 -3.57 -13.19 8.41
N LEU A 83 -3.24 -11.92 8.22
CA LEU A 83 -3.17 -11.30 6.88
C LEU A 83 -2.15 -11.99 5.98
N LYS A 84 -0.96 -12.33 6.50
CA LYS A 84 0.05 -13.08 5.74
C LYS A 84 -0.44 -14.49 5.37
N GLU A 85 -1.16 -15.17 6.25
CA GLU A 85 -1.75 -16.49 5.96
C GLU A 85 -2.78 -16.38 4.83
N VAL A 86 -3.75 -15.46 4.93
CA VAL A 86 -4.78 -15.20 3.90
C VAL A 86 -4.18 -14.83 2.53
N LEU A 87 -3.07 -14.09 2.51
CA LEU A 87 -2.36 -13.75 1.27
C LEU A 87 -1.71 -14.96 0.59
N ASN A 88 -1.31 -15.99 1.34
CA ASN A 88 -0.63 -17.17 0.81
C ASN A 88 -1.59 -18.33 0.47
N THR A 89 -2.84 -18.29 0.94
CA THR A 89 -3.85 -19.32 0.65
C THR A 89 -4.60 -19.01 -0.64
N ASP A 90 -4.22 -19.63 -1.76
CA ASP A 90 -5.04 -19.68 -2.97
C ASP A 90 -6.01 -20.86 -2.92
N ALA A 91 -7.32 -20.58 -2.94
CA ALA A 91 -8.38 -21.57 -2.74
C ALA A 91 -8.95 -22.18 -4.04
N PHE A 92 -8.49 -21.71 -5.21
CA PHE A 92 -9.12 -22.00 -6.51
C PHE A 92 -8.42 -23.14 -7.23
N ARG A 93 -9.22 -24.11 -7.69
CA ARG A 93 -8.82 -25.17 -8.63
C ARG A 93 -9.41 -24.97 -10.03
N ASP A 94 -10.28 -23.98 -10.16
CA ASP A 94 -11.07 -23.63 -11.32
C ASP A 94 -10.44 -22.49 -12.15
N GLY A 95 -11.05 -22.22 -13.31
CA GLY A 95 -10.53 -21.26 -14.29
C GLY A 95 -10.68 -19.80 -13.86
N LYS A 96 -9.75 -18.95 -14.28
CA LYS A 96 -9.80 -17.50 -13.99
C LYS A 96 -10.89 -16.82 -14.82
N ALA A 97 -12.00 -16.46 -14.19
CA ALA A 97 -13.00 -15.55 -14.75
C ALA A 97 -12.57 -14.08 -14.60
N THR A 98 -12.97 -13.23 -15.55
CA THR A 98 -12.83 -11.76 -15.45
C THR A 98 -14.19 -11.10 -15.40
N PHE A 99 -14.31 -10.08 -14.55
CA PHE A 99 -15.53 -9.28 -14.42
C PHE A 99 -15.19 -7.83 -14.07
N THR A 100 -16.12 -6.92 -14.37
CA THR A 100 -16.01 -5.50 -14.02
C THR A 100 -16.95 -5.19 -12.87
N LEU A 101 -16.49 -4.40 -11.91
CA LEU A 101 -17.25 -3.99 -10.73
C LEU A 101 -16.99 -2.51 -10.45
N SER A 102 -17.95 -1.84 -9.81
CA SER A 102 -17.84 -0.46 -9.34
C SER A 102 -17.75 -0.41 -7.82
N LEU A 103 -16.86 0.42 -7.28
CA LEU A 103 -16.72 0.72 -5.85
C LEU A 103 -16.72 2.23 -5.65
N SER A 104 -16.97 2.69 -4.42
CA SER A 104 -16.66 4.07 -4.05
C SER A 104 -15.15 4.33 -4.13
N SER A 105 -14.76 5.57 -4.45
CA SER A 105 -13.36 5.98 -4.55
C SER A 105 -12.58 5.71 -3.26
N ASP A 106 -13.12 6.12 -2.10
CA ASP A 106 -12.51 5.86 -0.79
C ASP A 106 -12.30 4.37 -0.51
N CYS A 107 -13.19 3.50 -0.96
CA CYS A 107 -13.00 2.05 -0.84
C CYS A 107 -11.82 1.58 -1.71
N LEU A 108 -11.76 2.03 -2.97
CA LEU A 108 -10.70 1.72 -3.92
C LEU A 108 -9.32 2.19 -3.39
N ASP A 109 -9.24 3.42 -2.90
CA ASP A 109 -8.03 4.05 -2.36
C ASP A 109 -7.52 3.33 -1.11
N ARG A 110 -8.43 2.86 -0.24
CA ARG A 110 -8.08 2.03 0.93
C ARG A 110 -7.45 0.72 0.53
N TYR A 111 -7.98 0.02 -0.47
CA TYR A 111 -7.36 -1.21 -0.98
C TYR A 111 -6.00 -0.94 -1.65
N GLU A 112 -5.85 0.15 -2.40
CA GLU A 112 -4.58 0.52 -3.05
C GLU A 112 -3.48 0.84 -2.02
N LYS A 113 -3.84 1.62 -0.99
CA LYS A 113 -2.97 1.94 0.16
C LYS A 113 -2.59 0.68 0.95
N MET A 114 -3.54 -0.26 1.10
CA MET A 114 -3.29 -1.53 1.78
C MET A 114 -2.35 -2.44 0.96
N ALA A 115 -2.58 -2.58 -0.34
CA ALA A 115 -1.74 -3.37 -1.25
C ALA A 115 -0.29 -2.85 -1.29
N THR A 116 -0.14 -1.53 -1.39
CA THR A 116 1.17 -0.84 -1.32
C THR A 116 1.84 -1.05 0.04
N GLY A 117 1.10 -0.87 1.14
CA GLY A 117 1.61 -1.03 2.50
C GLY A 117 2.01 -2.47 2.85
N ILE A 118 1.28 -3.47 2.33
CA ILE A 118 1.62 -4.89 2.41
C ILE A 118 2.91 -5.16 1.62
N SER A 119 2.96 -4.74 0.35
CA SER A 119 4.11 -4.96 -0.51
C SER A 119 5.41 -4.39 0.08
N TYR A 120 5.34 -3.20 0.69
CA TYR A 120 6.47 -2.59 1.38
C TYR A 120 6.86 -3.32 2.68
N LYS A 121 5.89 -3.67 3.54
CA LYS A 121 6.17 -4.21 4.89
C LYS A 121 6.46 -5.71 4.95
N LEU A 122 5.89 -6.48 4.02
CA LEU A 122 5.98 -7.95 3.99
C LEU A 122 6.89 -8.45 2.87
N GLY A 123 7.32 -7.58 1.94
CA GLY A 123 8.14 -7.96 0.78
C GLY A 123 7.40 -8.78 -0.29
N THR A 124 6.11 -9.05 -0.10
CA THR A 124 5.27 -9.83 -1.01
C THR A 124 4.58 -8.89 -1.99
N LYS A 125 4.81 -9.04 -3.29
CA LYS A 125 4.14 -8.24 -4.33
C LYS A 125 2.63 -8.53 -4.28
N THR A 126 1.85 -7.57 -3.78
CA THR A 126 0.40 -7.68 -3.61
C THR A 126 -0.27 -6.52 -4.34
N SER A 127 -1.20 -6.82 -5.24
CA SER A 127 -2.03 -5.83 -5.93
C SER A 127 -3.36 -5.60 -5.21
N ARG A 128 -4.01 -4.47 -5.51
CA ARG A 128 -5.39 -4.19 -5.08
C ARG A 128 -6.35 -5.35 -5.42
N ASN A 129 -6.20 -5.94 -6.60
CA ASN A 129 -7.06 -7.01 -7.08
C ASN A 129 -6.81 -8.35 -6.35
N ASP A 130 -5.63 -8.59 -5.77
CA ASP A 130 -5.39 -9.74 -4.89
C ASP A 130 -6.20 -9.60 -3.60
N LEU A 131 -6.20 -8.40 -2.99
CA LEU A 131 -6.95 -8.13 -1.76
C LEU A 131 -8.46 -8.21 -1.97
N ILE A 132 -8.97 -7.60 -3.04
CA ILE A 132 -10.41 -7.64 -3.38
C ILE A 132 -10.86 -9.09 -3.56
N ARG A 133 -10.07 -9.91 -4.26
CA ARG A 133 -10.31 -11.35 -4.38
C ARG A 133 -10.39 -12.02 -3.01
N LYS A 134 -9.34 -11.98 -2.19
CA LYS A 134 -9.35 -12.61 -0.84
C LYS A 134 -10.53 -12.18 0.02
N VAL A 135 -10.96 -10.92 -0.05
CA VAL A 135 -12.14 -10.43 0.71
C VAL A 135 -13.44 -11.02 0.18
N LEU A 136 -13.68 -11.00 -1.14
CA LEU A 136 -14.89 -11.59 -1.73
C LEU A 136 -14.96 -13.10 -1.49
N GLU A 137 -13.84 -13.79 -1.66
CA GLU A 137 -13.71 -15.23 -1.44
C GLU A 137 -14.04 -15.60 0.01
N ASN A 138 -13.42 -14.91 0.98
CA ASN A 138 -13.68 -15.12 2.41
C ASN A 138 -15.12 -14.76 2.81
N PHE A 139 -15.72 -13.74 2.19
CA PHE A 139 -17.11 -13.36 2.43
C PHE A 139 -18.09 -14.43 1.95
N ILE A 140 -17.91 -14.96 0.73
CA ILE A 140 -18.76 -16.02 0.17
C ILE A 140 -18.62 -17.33 0.95
N HIS A 141 -17.39 -17.83 1.14
CA HIS A 141 -17.16 -19.09 1.87
C HIS A 141 -17.57 -18.97 3.35
N GLY A 142 -17.22 -17.87 4.01
CA GLY A 142 -17.51 -17.70 5.44
C GLY A 142 -18.98 -17.43 5.77
N THR A 143 -19.75 -16.85 4.84
CA THR A 143 -21.11 -16.33 5.14
C THR A 143 -22.21 -17.04 4.35
N TYR A 144 -21.99 -17.38 3.08
CA TYR A 144 -23.05 -17.81 2.16
C TYR A 144 -22.93 -19.24 1.65
N GLU A 145 -21.86 -19.98 1.97
CA GLU A 145 -21.66 -21.35 1.47
C GLU A 145 -22.85 -22.28 1.75
N LYS A 146 -23.49 -22.15 2.93
CA LYS A 146 -24.71 -22.91 3.28
C LYS A 146 -25.91 -22.48 2.45
N THR A 147 -26.14 -21.16 2.34
CA THR A 147 -27.27 -20.61 1.59
C THR A 147 -27.17 -20.91 0.09
N ILE A 148 -25.97 -20.91 -0.48
CA ILE A 148 -25.72 -21.31 -1.87
C ILE A 148 -26.10 -22.78 -2.06
N LYS A 149 -25.65 -23.67 -1.17
CA LYS A 149 -26.03 -25.10 -1.19
C LYS A 149 -27.54 -25.32 -1.07
N GLU A 150 -28.25 -24.50 -0.31
CA GLU A 150 -29.72 -24.55 -0.18
C GLU A 150 -30.46 -24.03 -1.42
N ILE A 151 -29.85 -23.11 -2.19
CA ILE A 151 -30.38 -22.61 -3.46
C ILE A 151 -30.14 -23.63 -4.59
N ASP A 152 -28.94 -24.20 -4.67
CA ASP A 152 -28.54 -25.16 -5.71
C ASP A 152 -29.23 -26.53 -5.60
N LEU A 153 -29.97 -26.78 -4.50
CA LEU A 153 -30.77 -27.99 -4.27
C LEU A 153 -32.23 -27.88 -4.78
N LYS A 154 -32.58 -26.82 -5.53
CA LYS A 154 -33.89 -26.61 -6.16
C LYS A 154 -33.84 -26.62 -7.68
#